data_AF-A0A4Y2X1N6-F1
#
_entry.id   AF-A0A4Y2X1N6-F1
#
_cell.length_a   1.000
_cell.length_b   1.000
_cell.length_c   1.000
_cell.angle_alpha   90.00
_cell.angle_beta   90.00
_cell.angle_gamma   90.00
#
_symmetry.space_group_name_H-M   'P 1'
#
loop_
_entity.id
_entity.type
_entity.pdbx_description
1 polymer ?
#
loop_
_entity_poly.entity_id
_entity_poly.type
_entity_poly.pdbx_seq_one_letter_code
_entity_poly.pdbx_strand_id
1 'polypeptide(L)'
;MPSRDKHRAAESQAGLFDLEYLYGLKKGSKEDVIEWCMSMNFIAKEYVCPTCGVKMVLTERDGSDGYGWVCRKFGVNAHHVKRSVRKGSWFDESKLSMPEVMILTICGSKKHRMSGLWMR
;
A
#
# COMPACT_ATOMS: atom_id res chain seq x y z
N MET A 1 13.69 11.47 11.23
CA MET A 1 12.43 11.00 11.86
C MET A 1 11.29 11.85 11.34
N PRO A 2 10.15 11.29 10.87
CA PRO A 2 9.01 12.10 10.44
C PRO A 2 8.37 12.77 11.66
N SER A 3 7.88 14.01 11.52
CA SER A 3 7.29 14.74 12.63
C SER A 3 5.99 14.09 13.12
N ARG A 4 5.72 14.22 14.42
CA ARG A 4 4.51 13.70 15.11
C ARG A 4 3.20 14.16 14.45
N ASP A 5 3.22 15.32 13.79
CA ASP A 5 2.06 15.87 13.10
C ASP A 5 1.70 15.13 11.81
N LYS A 6 2.71 14.57 11.11
CA LYS A 6 2.47 13.71 9.93
C LYS A 6 1.82 12.38 10.33
N HIS A 7 2.23 11.84 11.48
CA HIS A 7 1.58 10.65 12.06
C HIS A 7 0.13 10.94 12.44
N ARG A 8 -0.15 12.06 13.13
CA ARG A 8 -1.51 12.45 13.52
C ARG A 8 -2.44 12.72 12.34
N ALA A 9 -1.94 13.30 11.24
CA ALA A 9 -2.73 13.51 10.03
C ALA A 9 -3.08 12.19 9.34
N ALA A 10 -2.12 11.27 9.22
CA ALA A 10 -2.36 9.93 8.69
C ALA A 10 -3.34 9.13 9.57
N GLU A 11 -3.22 9.22 10.90
CA GLU A 11 -4.15 8.64 11.87
C GLU A 11 -5.56 9.24 11.76
N SER A 12 -5.69 10.55 11.55
CA SER A 12 -6.99 11.22 11.38
C SER A 12 -7.70 10.82 10.09
N GLN A 13 -6.96 10.50 9.03
CA GLN A 13 -7.53 9.96 7.79
C GLN A 13 -7.88 8.47 7.92
N ALA A 14 -7.06 7.68 8.61
CA ALA A 14 -7.35 6.27 8.89
C ALA A 14 -8.60 6.07 9.76
N GLY A 15 -8.92 7.03 10.63
CA GLY A 15 -10.16 7.05 11.43
C GLY A 15 -11.44 7.35 10.64
N LEU A 16 -11.34 7.70 9.35
CA LEU A 16 -12.46 8.14 8.51
C LEU A 16 -13.05 7.01 7.64
N PHE A 17 -12.32 5.91 7.42
CA PHE A 17 -12.79 4.85 6.52
C PHE A 17 -13.76 3.91 7.23
N ASP A 18 -14.96 3.81 6.68
CA ASP A 18 -15.92 2.82 7.11
C ASP A 18 -15.51 1.42 6.63
N LEU A 19 -15.84 0.42 7.45
CA LEU A 19 -15.58 -0.99 7.11
C LEU A 19 -16.29 -1.37 5.80
N GLU A 20 -17.49 -0.84 5.58
CA GLU A 20 -18.24 -1.07 4.34
C GLU A 20 -17.44 -0.64 3.10
N TYR A 21 -16.77 0.52 3.15
CA TYR A 21 -15.93 1.01 2.06
C TYR A 21 -14.76 0.07 1.77
N LEU A 22 -14.06 -0.41 2.80
CA LEU A 22 -12.95 -1.36 2.62
C LEU A 22 -13.41 -2.72 2.07
N TYR A 23 -14.58 -3.19 2.51
CA TYR A 23 -15.17 -4.40 1.96
C TYR A 23 -15.62 -4.20 0.51
N GLY A 24 -16.13 -3.02 0.16
CA GLY A 24 -16.40 -2.63 -1.22
C GLY A 24 -15.12 -2.65 -2.07
N LEU A 25 -14.05 -2.03 -1.57
CA LEU A 25 -12.75 -2.03 -2.23
C LEU A 25 -12.18 -3.45 -2.39
N LYS A 26 -12.34 -4.33 -1.39
CA LYS A 26 -11.94 -5.74 -1.48
C LYS A 26 -12.67 -6.50 -2.61
N LYS A 27 -13.92 -6.11 -2.92
CA LYS A 27 -14.72 -6.69 -4.02
C LYS A 27 -14.43 -6.05 -5.38
N GLY A 28 -13.78 -4.88 -5.39
CA GLY A 28 -13.40 -4.14 -6.59
C GLY A 28 -12.23 -4.78 -7.34
N SER A 29 -11.73 -4.08 -8.35
CA SER A 29 -10.57 -4.54 -9.11
C SER A 29 -9.27 -4.36 -8.31
N LYS A 30 -8.23 -5.13 -8.65
CA LYS A 30 -6.92 -4.97 -8.02
C LYS A 30 -6.28 -3.62 -8.36
N GLU A 31 -6.61 -3.06 -9.53
CA GLU A 31 -6.20 -1.73 -9.96
C GLU A 31 -6.78 -0.65 -9.02
N ASP A 32 -8.10 -0.69 -8.76
CA ASP A 32 -8.76 0.25 -7.84
C ASP A 32 -8.12 0.21 -6.44
N VAL A 33 -7.81 -0.99 -5.94
CA VAL A 33 -7.12 -1.17 -4.65
C VAL A 33 -5.77 -0.46 -4.66
N ILE A 34 -4.99 -0.61 -5.72
CA ILE A 34 -3.66 -0.02 -5.84
C ILE A 34 -3.75 1.50 -5.97
N GLU A 35 -4.61 2.01 -6.85
CA GLU A 35 -4.82 3.46 -7.01
C GLU A 35 -5.26 4.10 -5.70
N TRP A 36 -6.18 3.46 -4.98
CA TRP A 36 -6.59 3.93 -3.67
C TRP A 36 -5.44 3.91 -2.66
N CYS A 37 -4.65 2.83 -2.61
CA CYS A 37 -3.50 2.76 -1.71
C CYS A 37 -2.43 3.81 -2.03
N MET A 38 -2.23 4.11 -3.33
CA MET A 38 -1.35 5.18 -3.79
C MET A 38 -1.89 6.55 -3.36
N SER A 39 -3.19 6.83 -3.57
CA SER A 39 -3.80 8.11 -3.22
C SER A 39 -3.71 8.40 -1.72
N MET A 40 -3.86 7.36 -0.90
CA MET A 40 -3.72 7.39 0.55
C MET A 40 -2.26 7.34 1.05
N ASN A 41 -1.28 7.26 0.15
CA ASN A 41 0.14 7.12 0.45
C ASN A 41 0.50 5.90 1.32
N PHE A 42 -0.27 4.82 1.25
CA PHE A 42 0.08 3.55 1.89
C PHE A 42 1.16 2.79 1.11
N ILE A 43 1.26 3.03 -0.18
CA ILE A 43 2.32 2.54 -1.06
C ILE A 43 2.89 3.69 -1.90
N ALA A 44 4.07 3.51 -2.46
CA ALA A 44 4.66 4.51 -3.33
C ALA A 44 3.92 4.61 -4.67
N LYS A 45 3.79 5.84 -5.17
CA LYS A 45 3.16 6.17 -6.47
C LYS A 45 4.09 5.93 -7.66
N GLU A 46 5.40 5.92 -7.41
CA GLU A 46 6.41 5.71 -8.44
C GLU A 46 7.64 5.05 -7.85
N TYR A 47 8.38 4.34 -8.72
CA TYR A 47 9.70 3.81 -8.41
C TYR A 47 10.69 4.13 -9.50
N VAL A 48 11.95 4.33 -9.09
CA VAL A 48 13.09 4.46 -9.99
C VAL A 48 13.88 3.15 -9.98
N CYS A 49 14.26 2.68 -11.16
CA CYS A 49 15.09 1.49 -11.32
C CYS A 49 16.47 1.73 -10.69
N PRO A 50 16.93 0.89 -9.75
CA PRO A 50 18.24 1.06 -9.11
C PRO A 50 19.40 0.83 -10.09
N THR A 51 19.18 0.13 -11.20
CA THR A 51 20.22 -0.19 -12.18
C THR A 51 20.44 0.93 -13.20
N CYS A 52 19.37 1.61 -13.64
CA CYS A 52 19.46 2.58 -14.75
C CYS A 52 18.87 3.97 -14.45
N GLY A 53 18.29 4.19 -13.27
CA GLY A 53 17.74 5.49 -12.88
C GLY A 53 16.44 5.89 -13.60
N VAL A 54 15.88 5.03 -14.45
CA VAL A 54 14.63 5.31 -15.18
C VAL A 54 13.42 4.91 -14.32
N LYS A 55 12.31 5.65 -14.43
CA LYS A 55 11.04 5.30 -13.79
C LYS A 55 10.58 3.90 -14.22
N MET A 56 10.19 3.10 -13.25
CA MET A 56 9.64 1.76 -13.47
C MET A 56 8.18 1.87 -13.93
N VAL A 57 7.73 0.89 -14.72
CA VAL A 57 6.35 0.79 -15.19
C VAL A 57 5.59 -0.13 -14.25
N LEU A 58 4.36 0.26 -13.87
CA LEU A 58 3.44 -0.61 -13.16
C LEU A 58 2.85 -1.59 -14.17
N THR A 59 3.00 -2.88 -13.95
CA THR A 59 2.58 -3.92 -14.90
C THR A 59 1.83 -5.03 -14.18
N GLU A 60 0.79 -5.54 -14.83
CA GLU A 60 0.07 -6.73 -14.37
C GLU A 60 1.00 -7.93 -14.25
N ARG A 61 0.74 -8.75 -13.24
CA ARG A 61 1.48 -9.98 -12.96
C ARG A 61 0.62 -10.94 -12.15
N ASP A 62 1.03 -12.20 -12.20
CA ASP A 62 0.50 -13.19 -11.29
C ASP A 62 0.90 -12.87 -9.83
N GLY A 63 -0.06 -13.02 -8.93
CA GLY A 63 0.10 -12.78 -7.50
C GLY A 63 -1.14 -12.24 -6.81
N SER A 64 -1.05 -12.14 -5.48
CA SER A 64 -2.10 -11.58 -4.63
C SER A 64 -2.51 -10.18 -5.08
N ASP A 65 -1.53 -9.31 -5.29
CA ASP A 65 -1.75 -7.90 -5.62
C ASP A 65 -2.00 -7.65 -7.11
N GLY A 66 -1.74 -8.63 -7.98
CA GLY A 66 -1.98 -8.53 -9.42
C GLY A 66 -1.05 -7.58 -10.19
N TYR A 67 -0.25 -6.76 -9.51
CA TYR A 67 0.66 -5.80 -10.15
C TYR A 67 2.05 -5.79 -9.52
N GLY A 68 3.02 -5.33 -10.30
CA GLY A 68 4.41 -5.15 -9.89
C GLY A 68 5.09 -4.05 -10.67
N TRP A 69 6.10 -3.45 -10.08
CA TRP A 69 6.97 -2.48 -10.75
C TRP A 69 8.01 -3.21 -11.57
N VAL A 70 8.09 -2.90 -12.86
CA VAL A 70 9.01 -3.54 -13.80
C VAL A 70 9.84 -2.49 -14.52
N CYS A 71 11.15 -2.72 -14.58
CA CYS A 71 12.04 -2.05 -15.52
C CYS A 71 12.67 -3.11 -16.41
N ARG A 72 12.47 -2.99 -17.71
CA ARG A 72 13.03 -3.91 -18.70
C ARG A 72 13.75 -3.11 -19.77
N LYS A 73 15.04 -3.37 -19.94
CA LYS A 73 15.89 -2.78 -20.97
C LYS A 73 16.58 -3.87 -21.77
N PHE A 74 16.65 -3.68 -23.09
CA PHE A 74 17.33 -4.57 -24.02
C PHE A 74 18.61 -3.92 -24.56
N GLY A 75 19.55 -4.72 -25.08
CA GLY A 75 20.81 -4.23 -25.65
C GLY A 75 21.93 -4.02 -24.62
N VAL A 76 22.75 -2.98 -24.81
CA VAL A 76 23.85 -2.65 -23.89
C VAL A 76 23.27 -2.23 -22.54
N ASN A 77 23.77 -2.83 -21.45
CA ASN A 77 23.20 -2.73 -20.09
C ASN A 77 21.77 -3.30 -19.99
N ALA A 78 21.49 -4.39 -20.70
CA ALA A 78 20.24 -5.14 -20.58
C ALA A 78 20.01 -5.58 -19.14
N HIS A 79 18.80 -5.37 -18.65
CA HIS A 79 18.38 -5.81 -17.33
C HIS A 79 16.86 -5.97 -17.28
N HIS A 80 16.43 -6.78 -16.31
CA HIS A 80 15.03 -6.99 -16.01
C HIS A 80 14.87 -6.95 -14.49
N VAL A 81 14.50 -5.78 -13.98
CA VAL A 81 14.31 -5.55 -12.55
C VAL A 81 12.82 -5.57 -12.25
N LYS A 82 12.43 -6.39 -11.28
CA LYS A 82 11.06 -6.47 -10.76
C LYS A 82 11.03 -6.05 -9.30
N ARG A 83 9.98 -5.37 -8.88
CA ARG A 83 9.76 -4.95 -7.49
C ARG A 83 8.26 -5.06 -7.13
N SER A 84 7.98 -5.44 -5.89
CA SER A 84 6.62 -5.48 -5.36
C SER A 84 6.02 -4.07 -5.31
N VAL A 85 4.71 -3.93 -5.59
CA VAL A 85 3.98 -2.66 -5.39
C VAL A 85 4.03 -2.19 -3.94
N ARG A 86 4.14 -3.13 -3.00
CA ARG A 86 4.19 -2.86 -1.56
C ARG A 86 5.56 -2.44 -1.07
N LYS A 87 6.62 -2.50 -1.89
CA LYS A 87 7.98 -2.34 -1.36
C LYS A 87 8.09 -1.04 -0.57
N GLY A 88 8.78 -1.04 0.57
CA GLY A 88 8.96 0.18 1.36
C GLY A 88 7.69 0.68 2.08
N SER A 89 6.55 0.00 1.96
CA SER A 89 5.45 0.16 2.91
C SER A 89 5.75 -0.64 4.19
N TRP A 90 5.01 -0.35 5.25
CA TRP A 90 5.13 -1.08 6.52
C TRP A 90 4.62 -2.53 6.47
N PHE A 91 3.97 -2.92 5.37
CA PHE A 91 3.39 -4.25 5.15
C PHE A 91 3.98 -4.95 3.92
N ASP A 92 5.18 -4.56 3.51
CA ASP A 92 5.82 -5.04 2.29
C ASP A 92 6.06 -6.55 2.27
N GLU A 93 6.29 -7.15 3.44
CA GLU A 93 6.49 -8.58 3.65
C GLU A 93 5.21 -9.34 4.09
N SER A 94 4.07 -8.65 4.19
CA SER A 94 2.82 -9.28 4.61
C SER A 94 2.31 -10.29 3.59
N LYS A 95 1.95 -11.48 4.07
CA LYS A 95 1.30 -12.54 3.27
C LYS A 95 -0.18 -12.29 3.00
N LEU A 96 -0.78 -11.33 3.70
CA LEU A 96 -2.19 -10.97 3.52
C LEU A 96 -2.37 -10.08 2.29
N SER A 97 -3.55 -10.10 1.68
CA SER A 97 -3.88 -9.15 0.60
C SER A 97 -3.87 -7.70 1.10
N MET A 98 -3.68 -6.72 0.21
CA MET A 98 -3.65 -5.31 0.60
C MET A 98 -4.93 -4.90 1.34
N PRO A 99 -6.15 -5.24 0.86
CA PRO A 99 -7.37 -4.92 1.59
C PRO A 99 -7.45 -5.56 2.98
N GLU A 100 -6.95 -6.79 3.14
CA GLU A 100 -6.95 -7.48 4.45
C GLU A 100 -6.03 -6.79 5.46
N VAL A 101 -4.84 -6.37 5.04
CA VAL A 101 -3.94 -5.58 5.89
C VAL A 101 -4.63 -4.30 6.35
N MET A 102 -5.36 -3.64 5.45
CA MET A 102 -6.02 -2.36 5.72
C MET A 102 -7.20 -2.52 6.69
N ILE A 103 -8.03 -3.55 6.48
CA ILE A 103 -9.12 -3.91 7.39
C ILE A 103 -8.56 -4.19 8.79
N LEU A 104 -7.48 -4.97 8.92
CA LEU A 104 -6.87 -5.27 10.21
C LEU A 104 -6.32 -4.01 10.89
N THR A 105 -5.69 -3.11 10.13
CA THR A 105 -5.13 -1.85 10.66
C THR A 105 -6.22 -0.95 11.22
N ILE A 106 -7.34 -0.82 10.50
CA ILE A 106 -8.46 0.04 10.91
C ILE A 106 -9.26 -0.59 12.05
N CYS A 107 -9.50 -1.91 12.01
CA CYS A 107 -10.16 -2.64 13.11
C CYS A 107 -9.35 -2.60 14.40
N GLY A 108 -8.04 -2.82 14.33
CA GLY A 108 -7.15 -2.73 15.50
C GLY A 108 -7.20 -1.35 16.15
N SER A 109 -7.18 -0.29 15.33
CA SER A 109 -7.27 1.09 15.79
C SER A 109 -8.60 1.41 16.49
N LYS A 110 -9.74 0.90 16.00
CA LYS A 110 -11.06 1.07 16.63
C LYS A 110 -11.14 0.34 17.99
N LYS A 111 -10.55 -0.85 18.10
CA LYS A 111 -10.53 -1.62 19.36
C LYS A 111 -9.73 -0.90 20.46
N HIS A 112 -8.58 -0.32 20.11
CA HIS A 112 -7.79 0.50 21.05
C HIS A 112 -8.49 1.81 21.46
N ARG A 113 -9.29 2.42 20.57
CA ARG A 113 -10.10 3.60 20.90
C ARG A 113 -11.25 3.27 21.86
N MET A 114 -11.86 2.09 21.72
CA MET A 114 -12.92 1.64 22.63
C MET A 114 -12.41 1.24 24.01
N SER A 115 -11.22 0.66 24.14
CA SER A 115 -10.65 0.33 25.46
C SER A 115 -10.31 1.57 26.31
N GLY A 116 -10.15 2.75 25.71
CA GLY A 116 -9.96 4.01 26.44
C GLY A 116 -11.25 4.67 26.94
N LEU A 117 -12.43 4.17 26.52
CA LEU A 117 -13.73 4.71 26.94
C LEU A 117 -14.35 3.95 28.13
N TRP A 118 -13.79 2.78 28.49
CA TRP A 118 -14.19 1.98 29.66
C TRP A 118 -13.19 2.09 30.83
N MET A 119 -12.24 3.03 30.76
CA MET A 119 -11.35 3.43 31.86
C MET A 119 -11.58 4.89 32.26
N ARG A 120 -12.85 5.28 32.40
CA ARG A 120 -13.28 6.47 33.14
C ARG A 120 -14.46 6.11 34.01
#